data_AF-A0A3D0R9V6-F1
#
_entry.id   AF-A0A3D0R9V6-F1
#
_cell.length_a   1.000
_cell.length_b   1.000
_cell.length_c   1.000
_cell.angle_alpha   90.00
_cell.angle_beta   90.00
_cell.angle_gamma   90.00
#
_symmetry.space_group_name_H-M   'P 1'
#
loop_
_entity.id
_entity.type
_entity.pdbx_description
1 polymer ?
#
loop_
_entity_poly.entity_id
_entity_poly.type
_entity_poly.pdbx_seq_one_letter_code
_entity_poly.pdbx_strand_id
1 'polypeptide(L)'
;FNTHHGTTNAVCMPAVLALNAPMIRDRFERATPYLGIEGGFDGFCEFVQAFNDSFAIPRRLGEMGVTGERVNDLVAMALEDPSCGGNPVPLTADNLRALFEASI
;
A
#
# COMPACT_ATOMS: atom_id res chain seq x y z
N PHE A 1 -15.87 6.95 2.21
CA PHE A 1 -15.67 6.71 3.66
C PHE A 1 -15.12 7.93 4.41
N ASN A 2 -14.77 9.04 3.74
CA ASN A 2 -14.24 10.28 4.37
C ASN A 2 -13.08 10.00 5.34
N THR A 3 -12.23 9.04 4.98
CA THR A 3 -11.06 8.68 5.77
C THR A 3 -9.99 9.75 5.62
N HIS A 4 -9.17 9.93 6.67
CA HIS A 4 -8.06 10.87 6.61
C HIS A 4 -7.00 10.39 5.61
N HIS A 5 -6.65 11.24 4.64
CA HIS A 5 -5.79 10.89 3.50
C HIS A 5 -4.47 10.22 3.90
N GLY A 6 -3.73 10.83 4.84
CA GLY A 6 -2.44 10.29 5.30
C GLY A 6 -2.57 8.92 5.97
N THR A 7 -3.66 8.71 6.71
CA THR A 7 -3.93 7.46 7.41
C THR A 7 -4.29 6.36 6.41
N THR A 8 -5.12 6.66 5.41
CA THR A 8 -5.46 5.70 4.34
C THR A 8 -4.22 5.27 3.55
N ASN A 9 -3.32 6.19 3.21
CA ASN A 9 -2.08 5.84 2.53
C ASN A 9 -1.18 4.96 3.39
N ALA A 10 -1.07 5.27 4.68
CA ALA A 10 -0.29 4.47 5.61
C ALA A 10 -0.82 3.03 5.71
N VAL A 11 -2.14 2.84 5.84
CA VAL A 11 -2.80 1.52 5.91
C VAL A 11 -2.58 0.71 4.61
N CYS A 12 -2.71 1.34 3.44
CA CYS A 12 -2.55 0.64 2.16
C CYS A 12 -1.08 0.33 1.80
N MET A 13 -0.10 1.03 2.39
CA MET A 13 1.29 0.98 1.95
C MET A 13 1.90 -0.42 1.95
N PRO A 14 1.71 -1.28 2.97
CA PRO A 14 2.25 -2.65 2.95
C PRO A 14 1.76 -3.46 1.74
N ALA A 15 0.48 -3.38 1.40
CA ALA A 15 -0.10 -4.08 0.26
C ALA A 15 0.36 -3.47 -1.08
N VAL A 16 0.52 -2.15 -1.16
CA VAL A 16 1.09 -1.45 -2.33
C VAL A 16 2.54 -1.88 -2.58
N LEU A 17 3.36 -1.97 -1.53
CA LEU A 17 4.75 -2.45 -1.63
C LEU A 17 4.79 -3.90 -2.13
N ALA A 18 3.94 -4.77 -1.58
CA ALA A 18 3.84 -6.16 -2.02
C ALA A 18 3.45 -6.28 -3.50
N LEU A 19 2.45 -5.51 -3.96
CA LEU A 19 2.04 -5.47 -5.37
C LEU A 19 3.19 -5.03 -6.28
N ASN A 20 3.93 -4.00 -5.86
CA ASN A 20 4.98 -3.40 -6.67
C ASN A 20 6.34 -4.11 -6.58
N ALA A 21 6.50 -5.07 -5.66
CA ALA A 21 7.75 -5.74 -5.35
C ALA A 21 8.54 -6.21 -6.59
N PRO A 22 7.93 -6.85 -7.62
CA PRO A 22 8.65 -7.32 -8.80
C PRO A 22 9.38 -6.21 -9.59
N MET A 23 8.94 -4.96 -9.49
CA MET A 23 9.49 -3.83 -10.25
C MET A 23 10.34 -2.86 -9.43
N ILE A 24 10.24 -2.92 -8.09
CA ILE A 24 10.91 -1.97 -7.21
C ILE A 24 11.97 -2.60 -6.31
N ARG A 25 12.01 -3.92 -6.15
CA ARG A 25 12.94 -4.61 -5.24
C ARG A 25 14.38 -4.13 -5.40
N ASP A 26 14.96 -4.21 -6.59
CA ASP A 26 16.34 -3.77 -6.87
C ASP A 26 16.60 -2.28 -6.64
N ARG A 27 15.56 -1.44 -6.72
CA ARG A 27 15.68 0.00 -6.39
C ARG A 27 15.74 0.19 -4.89
N PHE A 28 14.95 -0.58 -4.14
CA PHE A 28 14.93 -0.54 -2.69
C PHE A 28 16.16 -1.18 -2.06
N GLU A 29 16.73 -2.24 -2.65
CA GLU A 29 18.04 -2.78 -2.26
C GLU A 29 19.13 -1.71 -2.22
N ARG A 30 19.06 -0.74 -3.15
CA ARG A 30 20.00 0.39 -3.20
C ARG A 30 19.59 1.54 -2.30
N ALA A 31 18.29 1.73 -2.03
CA ALA A 31 17.79 2.88 -1.28
C ALA A 31 17.89 2.69 0.23
N THR A 32 17.64 1.48 0.75
CA THR A 32 17.58 1.24 2.19
C THR A 32 18.85 1.53 2.97
N PRO A 33 20.08 1.32 2.45
CA PRO A 33 21.29 1.71 3.17
C PRO A 33 21.40 3.22 3.42
N TYR A 34 20.91 4.05 2.49
CA TYR A 34 20.88 5.51 2.67
C TYR A 34 19.91 5.94 3.78
N LEU A 35 18.91 5.11 4.07
CA LEU A 35 17.92 5.33 5.12
C LEU A 35 18.32 4.68 6.45
N GLY A 36 19.47 3.98 6.51
CA GLY A 36 19.88 3.21 7.68
C GLY A 36 18.98 2.00 7.96
N ILE A 37 18.29 1.48 6.94
CA ILE A 37 17.44 0.31 7.03
C ILE A 37 18.23 -0.90 6.52
N GLU A 38 18.35 -1.93 7.36
CA GLU A 38 18.97 -3.21 6.99
C GLU A 38 17.96 -4.12 6.27
N GLY A 39 18.43 -5.15 5.56
CA GLY A 39 17.55 -6.18 4.98
C GLY A 39 16.91 -5.83 3.63
N GLY A 40 17.40 -4.80 2.93
CA GLY A 40 16.98 -4.54 1.54
C GLY A 40 15.51 -4.16 1.43
N PHE A 41 14.83 -4.61 0.37
CA PHE A 41 13.40 -4.35 0.19
C PHE A 41 12.53 -4.93 1.30
N ASP A 42 12.85 -6.13 1.79
CA ASP A 42 12.05 -6.80 2.82
C ASP A 42 12.16 -6.05 4.15
N GLY A 43 13.37 -5.60 4.51
CA GLY A 43 13.57 -4.73 5.67
C GLY A 43 12.88 -3.38 5.55
N PHE A 44 12.74 -2.81 4.34
CA PHE A 44 11.91 -1.62 4.12
C PHE A 44 10.42 -1.90 4.41
N CYS A 45 9.90 -3.04 3.97
CA CYS A 45 8.51 -3.41 4.22
C CYS A 45 8.25 -3.59 5.72
N GLU A 46 9.16 -4.25 6.43
CA GLU A 46 9.11 -4.40 7.89
C GLU A 46 9.17 -3.03 8.59
N PHE A 47 10.08 -2.16 8.16
CA PHE A 47 10.19 -0.79 8.67
C PHE A 47 8.87 -0.02 8.52
N VAL A 48 8.24 -0.06 7.35
CA VAL A 48 6.98 0.66 7.11
C VAL A 48 5.88 0.20 8.06
N GLN A 49 5.73 -1.12 8.27
CA GLN A 49 4.72 -1.62 9.20
C GLN A 49 5.04 -1.22 10.64
N ALA A 50 6.27 -1.40 11.09
CA ALA A 50 6.68 -1.03 12.44
C ALA A 50 6.54 0.48 12.70
N PHE A 51 6.84 1.30 11.70
CA PHE A 51 6.66 2.74 11.75
C PHE A 51 5.20 3.11 11.89
N ASN A 52 4.31 2.54 11.08
CA ASN A 52 2.86 2.72 11.21
C ASN A 52 2.35 2.32 12.61
N ASP A 53 2.80 1.18 13.12
CA ASP A 53 2.42 0.70 14.46
C ASP A 53 2.87 1.67 15.56
N SER A 54 4.04 2.30 15.42
CA SER A 54 4.57 3.25 16.41
C SER A 54 3.71 4.51 16.56
N PHE A 55 2.93 4.87 15.53
CA PHE A 55 1.96 5.95 15.55
C PHE A 55 0.52 5.48 15.82
N ALA A 56 0.34 4.20 16.17
CA ALA A 56 -0.98 3.57 16.33
C ALA A 56 -1.90 3.77 15.11
N ILE A 57 -1.31 3.73 13.89
CA ILE A 57 -2.09 3.71 12.66
C ILE A 57 -2.87 2.38 12.58
N PRO A 58 -4.15 2.39 12.21
CA PRO A 58 -4.90 1.16 12.01
C PRO A 58 -4.21 0.24 11.00
N ARG A 59 -4.24 -1.07 11.22
CA ARG A 59 -3.56 -2.01 10.30
C ARG A 59 -4.41 -2.36 9.10
N ARG A 60 -5.72 -2.13 9.17
CA ARG A 60 -6.67 -2.42 8.10
C ARG A 60 -7.66 -1.29 7.87
N LEU A 61 -8.12 -1.18 6.63
CA LEU A 61 -9.17 -0.26 6.21
C LEU A 61 -10.51 -0.58 6.91
N GLY A 62 -10.74 -1.84 7.30
CA GLY A 62 -11.89 -2.25 8.12
C GLY A 62 -11.96 -1.52 9.46
N GLU A 63 -10.81 -1.25 10.10
CA GLU A 63 -10.73 -0.48 11.35
C GLU A 63 -11.06 1.01 11.14
N MET A 64 -11.04 1.47 9.89
CA MET A 64 -11.43 2.82 9.47
C MET A 64 -12.88 2.88 8.95
N GLY A 65 -13.65 1.79 9.08
CA GLY A 65 -15.04 1.69 8.64
C GLY A 65 -15.22 1.41 7.15
N VAL A 66 -14.16 1.00 6.44
CA VAL A 66 -14.27 0.53 5.06
C VAL A 66 -14.80 -0.90 5.05
N THR A 67 -15.82 -1.16 4.25
CA THR A 67 -16.44 -2.49 4.16
C THR A 67 -16.14 -3.14 2.80
N GLY A 68 -16.06 -4.47 2.80
CA GLY A 68 -15.85 -5.28 1.60
C GLY A 68 -16.94 -5.09 0.53
N GLU A 69 -18.14 -4.68 0.92
CA GLU A 69 -19.28 -4.45 0.03
C GLU A 69 -19.01 -3.43 -1.08
N ARG A 70 -18.08 -2.49 -0.83
CA ARG A 70 -17.73 -1.42 -1.78
C ARG A 70 -16.42 -1.64 -2.53
N VAL A 71 -15.80 -2.82 -2.42
CA VAL A 71 -14.52 -3.10 -3.09
C VAL A 71 -14.61 -2.88 -4.60
N ASN A 72 -15.73 -3.24 -5.24
CA ASN A 72 -15.94 -2.99 -6.67
C ASN A 72 -15.89 -1.50 -7.02
N ASP A 73 -16.58 -0.66 -6.23
CA ASP A 73 -16.56 0.80 -6.42
C ASP A 73 -15.14 1.34 -6.21
N LEU A 74 -14.45 0.87 -5.17
CA LEU A 74 -13.09 1.32 -4.82
C LEU A 74 -12.09 0.99 -5.93
N VAL A 75 -12.18 -0.20 -6.52
CA VAL A 75 -11.35 -0.61 -7.66
C VAL A 75 -11.61 0.28 -8.87
N ALA A 76 -12.87 0.53 -9.22
CA ALA A 76 -13.22 1.38 -10.36
C ALA A 76 -12.71 2.82 -10.17
N MET A 77 -12.98 3.42 -9.00
CA MET A 77 -12.51 4.76 -8.68
C MET A 77 -10.98 4.84 -8.65
N ALA A 78 -10.30 3.81 -8.13
CA ALA A 78 -8.84 3.78 -8.13
C ALA A 78 -8.31 3.78 -9.57
N LEU A 79 -8.82 2.94 -10.47
CA LEU A 79 -8.36 2.91 -11.87
C LEU A 79 -8.55 4.23 -12.63
N GLU A 80 -9.54 5.04 -12.26
CA GLU A 80 -9.81 6.36 -12.84
C GLU A 80 -8.92 7.47 -12.25
N ASP A 81 -8.22 7.22 -11.14
CA ASP A 81 -7.39 8.21 -10.49
C ASP A 81 -6.16 8.59 -11.35
N PRO A 82 -5.86 9.88 -11.53
CA PRO A 82 -4.73 10.33 -12.34
C PRO A 82 -3.36 9.80 -11.90
N SER A 83 -3.19 9.43 -10.63
CA SER A 83 -1.92 8.89 -10.11
C SER A 83 -1.63 7.47 -10.57
N CYS A 84 -2.65 6.72 -11.02
CA CYS A 84 -2.50 5.31 -11.41
C CYS A 84 -1.53 5.09 -12.57
N GLY A 85 -1.48 6.02 -13.52
CA GLY A 85 -0.56 5.95 -14.65
C GLY A 85 0.92 5.99 -14.26
N GLY A 86 1.24 6.46 -13.04
CA GLY A 86 2.60 6.50 -12.50
C GLY A 86 3.04 5.27 -11.73
N ASN A 87 2.14 4.31 -11.45
CA ASN A 87 2.49 3.12 -10.68
C ASN A 87 3.44 2.22 -11.50
N PRO A 88 4.54 1.69 -10.91
CA PRO A 88 5.52 0.93 -11.67
C PRO A 88 4.92 -0.35 -12.27
N VAL A 89 4.04 -1.02 -11.54
CA VAL A 89 3.23 -2.13 -12.07
C VAL A 89 1.95 -1.57 -12.68
N PRO A 90 1.59 -1.89 -13.94
CA PRO A 90 0.30 -1.49 -14.50
C PRO A 90 -0.86 -1.95 -13.60
N LEU A 91 -1.69 -1.01 -13.16
CA LEU A 91 -2.83 -1.30 -12.30
C LEU A 91 -3.97 -1.88 -13.13
N THR A 92 -4.54 -2.97 -12.64
CA THR A 92 -5.68 -3.68 -13.25
C THR A 92 -6.77 -3.85 -12.20
N ALA A 93 -8.00 -4.12 -12.66
CA ALA A 93 -9.09 -4.38 -11.73
C ALA A 93 -8.77 -5.57 -10.80
N ASP A 94 -8.11 -6.60 -11.32
CA ASP A 94 -7.78 -7.81 -10.56
C ASP A 94 -6.73 -7.55 -9.48
N ASN A 95 -5.65 -6.82 -9.81
CA ASN A 95 -4.58 -6.58 -8.84
C ASN A 95 -4.98 -5.54 -7.78
N LEU A 96 -5.81 -4.55 -8.13
CA LEU A 96 -6.37 -3.61 -7.17
C LEU A 96 -7.39 -4.27 -6.26
N ARG A 97 -8.21 -5.19 -6.79
CA ARG A 97 -9.13 -5.99 -5.96
C ARG A 97 -8.36 -6.77 -4.92
N ALA A 98 -7.34 -7.52 -5.33
CA ALA A 98 -6.50 -8.28 -4.40
C ALA A 98 -5.83 -7.37 -3.36
N LEU A 99 -5.40 -6.17 -3.75
CA LEU A 99 -4.84 -5.17 -2.83
C LEU A 99 -5.86 -4.71 -1.79
N PHE A 100 -7.08 -4.35 -2.21
CA PHE A 100 -8.13 -3.94 -1.28
C PHE A 100 -8.56 -5.08 -0.36
N GLU A 101 -8.68 -6.30 -0.87
CA GLU A 101 -8.99 -7.49 -0.06
C GLU A 101 -7.90 -7.81 0.95
N ALA A 102 -6.63 -7.58 0.63
CA ALA A 102 -5.52 -7.70 1.58
C ALA A 102 -5.48 -6.58 2.63
N SER A 103 -6.12 -5.44 2.34
CA SER A 103 -6.05 -4.22 3.16
C SER A 103 -7.30 -3.98 4.02
N ILE A 104 -8.42 -4.66 3.76
CA ILE A 104 -9.69 -4.58 4.52
C ILE A 104 -9.71 -5.61 5.65
#